data_AF-A0A1A3FQ90-F1
#
_entry.id   AF-A0A1A3FQ90-F1
#
_cell.length_a   1.000
_cell.length_b   1.000
_cell.length_c   1.000
_cell.angle_alpha   90.00
_cell.angle_beta   90.00
_cell.angle_gamma   90.00
#
_symmetry.space_group_name_H-M   'P 1'
#
loop_
_entity.id
_entity.type
_entity.pdbx_description
1 polymer ?
#
loop_
_entity_poly.entity_id
_entity_poly.type
_entity_poly.pdbx_seq_one_letter_code
_entity_poly.pdbx_strand_id
1 'polypeptide(L)'
;MVRQEGGRWDVGAEGNTVYLERISEGDERIFDDLLSPQEARQLAGLLTKYADKADEADESDDKSEDSDDKSKDSGDKSKDSDDKDDSGDEDEDSDDEDSDNNDDGDSDNEDEDSDDQKDSDDDKSG
;
A
#
# COMPACT_ATOMS: atom_id res chain seq x y z
N MET A 1 -14.24 -21.87 -4.65
CA MET A 1 -13.30 -21.05 -5.44
C MET A 1 -14.01 -19.78 -5.82
N VAL A 2 -13.71 -18.68 -5.14
CA VAL A 2 -14.14 -17.34 -5.57
C VAL A 2 -13.51 -17.14 -6.94
N ARG A 3 -14.32 -17.00 -7.98
CA ARG A 3 -13.80 -16.62 -9.30
C ARG A 3 -13.19 -15.24 -9.08
N GLN A 4 -11.86 -15.13 -9.12
CA GLN A 4 -11.25 -13.82 -9.17
C GLN A 4 -11.67 -13.24 -10.52
N GLU A 5 -12.62 -12.32 -10.47
CA GLU A 5 -12.96 -11.51 -11.63
C GLU A 5 -11.66 -10.84 -12.08
N GLY A 6 -11.19 -11.25 -13.26
CA GLY A 6 -9.94 -10.76 -13.81
C GLY A 6 -10.04 -9.25 -14.02
N GLY A 7 -8.89 -8.60 -13.99
CA GLY A 7 -8.80 -7.16 -14.13
C GLY A 7 -7.34 -6.69 -14.13
N ARG A 8 -7.12 -5.49 -14.65
CA ARG A 8 -5.82 -4.84 -14.69
C ARG A 8 -5.67 -3.89 -13.50
N TRP A 9 -4.47 -3.84 -12.94
CA TRP A 9 -4.08 -2.78 -12.02
C TRP A 9 -3.36 -1.69 -12.81
N ASP A 10 -3.85 -0.46 -12.70
CA ASP A 10 -3.22 0.73 -13.26
C ASP A 10 -2.62 1.57 -12.13
N VAL A 11 -1.37 2.00 -12.31
CA VAL A 11 -0.64 2.80 -11.32
C VAL A 11 -0.05 4.02 -12.01
N GLY A 12 -0.29 5.20 -11.45
CA GLY A 12 0.18 6.47 -11.97
C GLY A 12 0.78 7.35 -10.89
N ALA A 13 1.46 8.43 -11.30
CA ALA A 13 1.93 9.45 -10.39
C ALA A 13 1.68 10.83 -11.01
N GLU A 14 1.08 11.72 -10.24
CA GLU A 14 0.85 13.11 -10.61
C GLU A 14 1.10 13.99 -9.38
N GLY A 15 1.95 15.01 -9.53
CA GLY A 15 2.36 15.85 -8.40
C GLY A 15 3.01 15.04 -7.27
N ASN A 16 2.48 15.16 -6.05
CA ASN A 16 2.94 14.45 -4.86
C ASN A 16 1.96 13.32 -4.45
N THR A 17 1.29 12.72 -5.43
CA THR A 17 0.29 11.66 -5.21
C THR A 17 0.51 10.52 -6.20
N VAL A 18 0.33 9.30 -5.71
CA VAL A 18 0.36 8.06 -6.48
C VAL A 18 -1.08 7.54 -6.61
N TYR A 19 -1.49 7.24 -7.83
CA TYR A 19 -2.81 6.74 -8.15
C TYR A 19 -2.74 5.23 -8.26
N LEU A 20 -3.66 4.52 -7.62
CA LEU A 20 -3.78 3.07 -7.69
C LEU A 20 -5.20 2.71 -8.07
N GLU A 21 -5.38 2.06 -9.21
CA GLU A 21 -6.70 1.74 -9.75
C GLU A 21 -6.79 0.27 -10.15
N ARG A 22 -7.93 -0.37 -9.89
CA ARG A 22 -8.27 -1.67 -10.45
C ARG A 22 -9.40 -1.52 -11.44
N ILE A 23 -9.17 -2.01 -12.65
CA ILE A 23 -10.10 -2.00 -13.77
C ILE A 23 -10.51 -3.43 -14.05
N SER A 24 -11.81 -3.70 -14.14
CA SER A 24 -12.36 -5.00 -14.49
C SER A 24 -12.07 -5.35 -15.96
N GLU A 25 -12.29 -6.60 -16.34
CA GLU A 25 -12.25 -7.01 -17.76
C GLU A 25 -13.19 -6.22 -18.68
N GLY A 26 -14.24 -5.59 -18.13
CA GLY A 26 -15.19 -4.75 -18.86
C GLY A 26 -14.78 -3.28 -18.99
N ASP A 27 -13.51 -2.95 -18.71
CA ASP A 27 -12.98 -1.58 -18.65
C ASP A 27 -13.69 -0.69 -17.60
N GLU A 28 -14.35 -1.30 -16.61
CA GLU A 28 -14.99 -0.58 -15.50
C GLU A 28 -14.02 -0.45 -14.33
N ARG A 29 -13.86 0.77 -13.80
CA ARG A 29 -13.05 1.02 -12.61
C ARG A 29 -13.82 0.51 -11.38
N ILE A 30 -13.23 -0.46 -10.69
CA ILE A 30 -13.85 -1.14 -9.53
C ILE A 30 -13.12 -0.85 -8.21
N PHE A 31 -11.94 -0.24 -8.27
CA PHE A 31 -11.19 0.24 -7.12
C PHE A 31 -10.34 1.43 -7.54
N ASP A 32 -10.25 2.42 -6.67
CA ASP A 32 -9.35 3.56 -6.82
C ASP A 32 -8.92 4.07 -5.44
N ASP A 33 -7.64 4.45 -5.36
CA ASP A 33 -7.06 5.07 -4.17
C ASP A 33 -5.95 6.06 -4.55
N LEU A 34 -5.72 7.02 -3.66
CA LEU A 34 -4.73 8.08 -3.78
C LEU A 34 -3.77 7.99 -2.60
N LEU A 35 -2.52 7.65 -2.89
CA LEU A 35 -1.50 7.44 -1.87
C LEU A 35 -0.47 8.56 -1.89
N SER A 36 0.00 8.97 -0.71
CA SER A 36 1.24 9.74 -0.62
C SER A 36 2.44 8.89 -1.08
N PRO A 37 3.58 9.51 -1.45
CA PRO A 37 4.76 8.76 -1.88
C PRO A 37 5.28 7.80 -0.80
N GLN A 38 5.13 8.15 0.47
CA GLN A 38 5.53 7.33 1.60
C GLN A 38 4.61 6.12 1.76
N GLU A 39 3.30 6.31 1.70
CA GLU A 39 2.32 5.23 1.77
C GLU A 39 2.47 4.26 0.60
N ALA A 40 2.68 4.77 -0.62
CA ALA A 40 2.90 3.93 -1.80
C ALA A 40 4.13 3.01 -1.64
N ARG A 41 5.23 3.51 -1.04
CA ARG A 41 6.42 2.70 -0.75
C ARG A 41 6.15 1.63 0.31
N GLN A 42 5.40 1.99 1.35
CA GLN A 42 5.03 1.04 2.40
C GLN A 42 4.13 -0.07 1.84
N LEU A 43 3.14 0.28 1.02
CA LEU A 43 2.27 -0.67 0.35
C LEU A 43 3.06 -1.60 -0.58
N ALA A 44 3.97 -1.06 -1.40
CA ALA A 44 4.83 -1.87 -2.26
C ALA A 44 5.65 -2.89 -1.44
N GLY A 45 6.24 -2.47 -0.32
CA GLY A 45 6.98 -3.36 0.57
C GLY A 45 6.11 -4.47 1.18
N LEU A 46 4.86 -4.17 1.55
CA LEU A 46 3.92 -5.18 2.02
C LEU A 46 3.56 -6.16 0.90
N LEU A 47 3.24 -5.66 -0.30
CA LEU A 47 2.89 -6.50 -1.44
C LEU A 47 4.02 -7.48 -1.78
N THR A 48 5.27 -7.01 -1.86
CA THR A 48 6.44 -7.87 -2.09
C THR A 48 6.57 -8.93 -1.00
N LYS A 49 6.54 -8.53 0.28
CA LYS A 49 6.70 -9.45 1.40
C LYS A 49 5.64 -10.56 1.44
N TYR A 50 4.40 -10.25 1.06
CA TYR A 50 3.32 -11.23 1.06
C TYR A 50 3.29 -12.08 -0.22
N ALA A 51 3.80 -11.57 -1.35
CA ALA A 51 4.06 -12.38 -2.54
C ALA A 51 5.14 -13.42 -2.26
N ASP A 52 6.29 -13.02 -1.70
CA ASP A 52 7.39 -13.94 -1.36
C ASP A 52 6.91 -15.09 -0.45
N LYS A 53 6.09 -14.76 0.57
CA LYS A 53 5.49 -15.76 1.45
C LYS A 53 4.51 -16.71 0.76
N ALA A 54 3.79 -16.23 -0.26
CA ALA A 54 2.86 -17.05 -1.02
C ALA A 54 3.63 -18.04 -1.90
N ASP A 55 4.73 -17.60 -2.53
CA ASP A 55 5.61 -18.46 -3.32
C ASP A 55 6.26 -19.54 -2.43
N GLU A 56 6.79 -19.19 -1.26
CA GLU A 56 7.36 -20.15 -0.29
C GLU A 56 6.33 -21.19 0.20
N ALA A 57 5.06 -20.81 0.29
CA ALA A 57 3.99 -21.72 0.71
C ALA A 57 3.64 -22.74 -0.38
N ASP A 58 3.71 -22.36 -1.65
CA ASP A 58 3.49 -23.27 -2.79
C ASP A 58 4.65 -24.27 -2.93
N GLU A 59 5.90 -23.82 -2.72
CA GLU A 59 7.10 -24.67 -2.74
C GLU A 59 7.16 -25.71 -1.60
N SER A 60 6.30 -25.59 -0.58
CA SER A 60 6.26 -26.50 0.57
C SER A 60 5.43 -27.77 0.32
N ASP A 61 4.61 -27.81 -0.74
CA ASP A 61 3.77 -28.97 -1.09
C ASP A 61 4.50 -29.98 -2.02
N ASP A 62 5.58 -29.57 -2.69
CA ASP A 62 6.30 -30.36 -3.72
C ASP A 62 7.70 -30.86 -3.27
N LYS A 63 7.90 -31.12 -1.97
CA LYS A 63 9.12 -31.79 -1.47
C LYS A 63 8.87 -33.24 -1.08
N SER A 64 8.58 -34.08 -2.08
CA SER A 64 8.96 -35.49 -2.01
C SER A 64 10.39 -35.67 -2.52
N GLU A 65 11.30 -35.98 -1.59
CA GLU A 65 12.48 -36.83 -1.77
C GLU A 65 13.41 -36.55 -2.99
N ASP A 66 14.50 -35.81 -2.75
CA ASP A 66 15.82 -36.37 -3.11
C ASP A 66 16.91 -35.85 -2.15
N SER A 67 17.52 -36.79 -1.44
CA SER A 67 18.74 -36.58 -0.65
C SER A 67 19.93 -37.04 -1.47
N ASP A 68 20.84 -36.12 -1.81
CA ASP A 68 22.30 -36.24 -1.68
C ASP A 68 22.97 -35.19 -2.59
N ASP A 69 23.73 -34.25 -2.02
CA ASP A 69 25.18 -34.40 -2.01
C ASP A 69 25.85 -33.28 -1.18
N LYS A 70 26.87 -33.68 -0.44
CA LYS A 70 27.59 -32.87 0.54
C LYS A 70 28.55 -31.92 -0.16
N SER A 71 28.48 -30.64 0.18
CA SER A 71 29.69 -29.81 0.23
C SER A 71 29.94 -29.32 1.66
N LYS A 72 30.75 -30.10 2.37
CA LYS A 72 31.55 -29.58 3.48
C LYS A 72 32.73 -28.86 2.84
N ASP A 73 32.77 -27.54 2.91
CA ASP A 73 34.06 -26.88 3.04
C ASP A 73 34.09 -26.01 4.29
N SER A 74 35.13 -26.23 5.06
CA SER A 74 35.31 -25.83 6.44
C SER A 74 36.42 -24.79 6.50
N GLY A 75 36.12 -23.63 7.07
CA GLY A 75 37.12 -22.76 7.70
C GLY A 75 37.39 -21.47 6.97
N ASP A 76 37.05 -20.35 7.61
CA ASP A 76 38.08 -19.66 8.39
C ASP A 76 37.45 -18.75 9.46
N LYS A 77 37.92 -18.91 10.70
CA LYS A 77 37.72 -17.95 11.78
C LYS A 77 38.98 -17.10 11.82
N SER A 78 38.90 -15.80 11.54
CA SER A 78 39.85 -14.80 12.06
C SER A 78 39.18 -13.42 12.03
N LYS A 79 38.79 -12.88 13.18
CA LYS A 79 39.55 -11.95 14.04
C LYS A 79 39.34 -10.49 13.63
N ASP A 80 38.46 -9.83 14.38
CA ASP A 80 38.79 -8.65 15.19
C ASP A 80 39.82 -7.67 14.60
N SER A 81 39.35 -6.48 14.23
CA SER A 81 40.09 -5.23 14.41
C SER A 81 39.10 -4.09 14.54
N ASP A 82 38.99 -3.59 15.77
CA ASP A 82 38.81 -2.16 16.10
C ASP A 82 39.33 -1.26 14.99
N ASP A 83 38.50 -0.33 14.53
CA ASP A 83 38.98 1.02 14.29
C ASP A 83 37.98 2.02 14.86
N LYS A 84 38.46 2.71 15.90
CA LYS A 84 37.85 3.89 16.50
C LYS A 84 38.55 5.10 15.93
N ASP A 85 37.79 6.01 15.34
CA ASP A 85 38.10 7.44 15.30
C ASP A 85 36.74 8.15 15.06
N ASP A 86 36.11 8.79 16.06
CA ASP A 86 36.44 10.13 16.61
C ASP A 86 36.30 11.21 15.50
N SER A 87 35.63 12.35 15.64
CA SER A 87 35.17 13.14 16.78
C SER A 87 34.30 14.32 16.24
N GLY A 88 33.41 14.85 17.09
CA GLY A 88 32.86 16.23 17.01
C GLY A 88 31.63 16.40 16.10
N ASP A 89 30.53 17.03 16.51
CA ASP A 89 30.42 18.18 17.41
C ASP A 89 29.04 18.19 18.09
N GLU A 90 29.05 18.57 19.37
CA GLU A 90 27.89 18.84 20.20
C GLU A 90 27.36 20.26 19.90
N ASP A 91 26.18 20.56 20.47
CA ASP A 91 25.66 21.90 20.73
C ASP A 91 25.00 22.67 19.55
N GLU A 92 23.91 23.43 19.71
CA GLU A 92 23.03 23.74 20.83
C GLU A 92 21.82 24.51 20.23
N ASP A 93 20.70 24.45 20.94
CA ASP A 93 19.67 25.48 21.08
C ASP A 93 18.65 25.84 19.97
N SER A 94 17.40 25.55 20.34
CA SER A 94 16.26 26.48 20.48
C SER A 94 15.99 27.51 19.37
N ASP A 95 14.85 27.35 18.70
CA ASP A 95 13.87 28.45 18.72
C ASP A 95 12.43 27.91 18.67
N ASP A 96 11.73 28.31 19.72
CA ASP A 96 10.32 28.21 20.05
C ASP A 96 9.59 29.35 19.31
N GLU A 97 8.56 29.07 18.50
CA GLU A 97 7.45 30.02 18.31
C GLU A 97 6.14 29.26 18.01
N ASP A 98 5.45 29.00 19.11
CA ASP A 98 4.00 29.07 19.30
C ASP A 98 3.23 29.95 18.30
N SER A 99 2.19 29.40 17.65
CA SER A 99 0.98 30.18 17.34
C SER A 99 -0.21 29.27 17.04
N ASP A 100 -0.99 29.06 18.10
CA ASP A 100 -2.44 28.82 18.04
C ASP A 100 -3.10 29.75 16.99
N ASN A 101 -3.72 29.17 15.95
CA ASN A 101 -4.78 29.85 15.24
C ASN A 101 -6.07 29.03 15.34
N ASN A 102 -6.84 29.35 16.38
CA ASN A 102 -8.28 29.15 16.39
C ASN A 102 -8.87 30.04 15.29
N ASP A 103 -9.49 29.44 14.28
CA ASP A 103 -10.51 30.14 13.49
C ASP A 103 -11.80 29.33 13.55
N ASP A 104 -12.65 29.76 14.48
CA ASP A 104 -14.07 29.47 14.59
C ASP A 104 -14.77 29.79 13.26
N GLY A 105 -15.33 28.75 12.62
CA GLY A 105 -16.20 28.85 11.45
C GLY A 105 -17.51 28.11 11.69
N ASP A 106 -18.28 28.66 12.63
CA ASP A 106 -19.67 28.36 12.97
C ASP A 106 -20.63 28.35 11.76
N SER A 107 -21.56 27.37 11.77
CA SER A 107 -22.86 27.35 11.07
C SER A 107 -22.85 27.37 9.52
N ASP A 108 -23.68 26.64 8.78
CA ASP A 108 -25.12 26.47 8.94
C ASP A 108 -25.63 25.14 8.37
N ASN A 109 -26.62 24.65 9.09
CA ASN A 109 -27.67 23.73 8.75
C ASN A 109 -28.32 24.04 7.39
N GLU A 110 -28.55 23.03 6.54
CA GLU A 110 -29.67 23.05 5.59
C GLU A 110 -30.04 21.60 5.19
N ASP A 111 -31.02 21.08 5.94
CA ASP A 111 -31.98 20.09 5.48
C ASP A 111 -32.49 20.47 4.08
N GLU A 112 -32.21 19.64 3.07
CA GLU A 112 -33.06 19.55 1.88
C GLU A 112 -33.60 18.13 1.76
N ASP A 113 -34.61 17.88 2.60
CA ASP A 113 -35.77 17.05 2.25
C ASP A 113 -36.33 17.53 0.91
N SER A 114 -36.40 16.65 -0.09
CA SER A 114 -37.47 16.65 -1.09
C SER A 114 -37.50 15.34 -1.86
N ASP A 115 -38.44 14.50 -1.43
CA ASP A 115 -39.14 13.50 -2.23
C ASP A 115 -39.39 13.94 -3.67
N ASP A 116 -39.06 13.06 -4.63
CA ASP A 116 -39.87 12.93 -5.84
C ASP A 116 -39.82 11.48 -6.35
N GLN A 117 -40.55 10.61 -5.63
CA GLN A 117 -41.03 9.37 -6.23
C GLN A 117 -42.08 9.72 -7.28
N LYS A 118 -41.69 9.72 -8.55
CA LYS A 118 -42.64 9.62 -9.67
C LYS A 118 -42.68 8.19 -10.20
N ASP A 119 -43.61 7.42 -9.62
CA ASP A 119 -44.37 6.42 -10.36
C ASP A 119 -45.03 7.08 -11.58
N SER A 120 -44.93 6.45 -12.75
CA SER A 120 -46.01 6.39 -13.74
C SER A 120 -45.69 5.35 -14.81
N ASP A 121 -46.58 4.38 -14.87
CA ASP A 121 -46.74 3.28 -15.81
C ASP A 121 -46.46 3.64 -17.27
N ASP A 122 -45.62 2.85 -17.95
CA ASP A 122 -45.53 2.85 -19.41
C ASP A 122 -46.27 1.64 -20.01
N ASP A 123 -47.06 1.99 -21.00
CA ASP A 123 -48.21 1.32 -21.58
C ASP A 123 -47.88 -0.02 -22.24
N LYS A 124 -48.66 -1.06 -21.92
CA LYS A 124 -48.75 -2.27 -22.75
C LYS A 124 -49.42 -1.93 -24.08
N SER A 125 -48.62 -1.85 -25.13
CA SER A 125 -49.10 -2.10 -26.50
C SER A 125 -48.46 -3.38 -27.04
N GLY A 126 -49.24 -4.46 -27.05
CA GLY A 126 -48.89 -5.78 -27.56
C GLY A 126 -49.98 -6.81 -27.32
#